data_AF-A0A1M7YN46-F1
#
_entry.id   AF-A0A1M7YN46-F1
#
_cell.length_a   1.000
_cell.length_b   1.000
_cell.length_c   1.000
_cell.angle_alpha   90.00
_cell.angle_beta   90.00
_cell.angle_gamma   90.00
#
_symmetry.space_group_name_H-M   'P 1'
#
loop_
_entity.id
_entity.type
_entity.pdbx_description
1 polymer ?
#
loop_
_entity_poly.entity_id
_entity_poly.type
_entity_poly.pdbx_seq_one_letter_code
_entity_poly.pdbx_strand_id
1 'polypeptide(L)'
;MKKLLSFLLVFSIIITLVTPAHSVNAAAPALSKEKLTLSVGKSYTLKLLNISGTVIWSSDNKKVASITAKGKIKALSVGHCTIIAENKGKKYKCSLNVTAKTAEVILPALLFDKTSPIDYSKQFKLDIPQYISVKPYDDAYVKVIMYDKERLKFLKKYNASFNDCLKKILSSDGFEIFTDMKADKLFKSVKIYTDKESYQASMADLSTVYTVSVISDTIQGLNLIDAADRKCSIRIIDTKTGKLLYPAKP
;
A
#
# COMPACT_ATOMS: atom_id res chain seq x y z
N MET A 1 -9.88 -65.11 63.88
CA MET A 1 -10.54 -64.44 62.74
C MET A 1 -10.50 -62.90 62.80
N LYS A 2 -10.45 -62.25 63.98
CA LYS A 2 -10.40 -60.77 64.09
C LYS A 2 -9.10 -60.10 63.60
N LYS A 3 -7.94 -60.78 63.66
CA LYS A 3 -6.64 -60.23 63.18
C LYS A 3 -6.43 -60.35 61.66
N LEU A 4 -7.15 -61.25 60.98
CA LEU A 4 -7.09 -61.39 59.51
C LEU A 4 -8.01 -60.38 58.80
N LEU A 5 -9.14 -60.02 59.43
CA LEU A 5 -10.08 -59.03 58.90
C LEU A 5 -9.47 -57.61 58.86
N SER A 6 -8.57 -57.31 59.81
CA SER A 6 -7.89 -56.01 59.90
C SER A 6 -6.85 -55.80 58.80
N PHE A 7 -6.27 -56.88 58.26
CA PHE A 7 -5.27 -56.77 57.19
C PHE A 7 -5.93 -56.56 55.81
N LEU A 8 -7.10 -57.17 55.58
CA LEU A 8 -7.87 -56.97 54.33
C LEU A 8 -8.42 -55.55 54.18
N LEU A 9 -8.81 -54.90 55.30
CA LEU A 9 -9.38 -53.55 55.29
C LEU A 9 -8.34 -52.46 55.02
N VAL A 10 -7.09 -52.65 55.47
CA VAL A 10 -5.98 -51.71 55.22
C VAL A 10 -5.44 -51.86 53.79
N PHE A 11 -5.41 -53.09 53.26
CA PHE A 11 -4.99 -53.34 51.87
C PHE A 11 -5.97 -52.75 50.85
N SER A 12 -7.28 -52.74 51.18
CA SER A 12 -8.32 -52.14 50.34
C SER A 12 -8.27 -50.60 50.28
N ILE A 13 -7.65 -49.93 51.27
CA ILE A 13 -7.52 -48.45 51.27
C ILE A 13 -6.27 -48.00 50.50
N ILE A 14 -5.23 -48.83 50.41
CA ILE A 14 -3.97 -48.48 49.71
C ILE A 14 -4.14 -48.63 48.18
N ILE A 15 -5.00 -49.54 47.71
CA ILE A 15 -5.19 -49.80 46.27
C ILE A 15 -5.95 -48.66 45.54
N THR A 16 -6.70 -47.81 46.23
CA THR A 16 -7.50 -46.75 45.58
C THR A 16 -6.76 -45.42 45.35
N LEU A 17 -5.50 -45.28 45.80
CA LEU A 17 -4.70 -44.06 45.56
C LEU A 17 -3.76 -44.13 44.35
N VAL A 18 -3.65 -45.27 43.67
CA VAL A 18 -2.84 -45.37 42.44
C VAL A 18 -3.73 -45.07 41.24
N THR A 19 -4.07 -43.79 41.02
CA THR A 19 -4.60 -43.38 39.72
C THR A 19 -3.49 -43.54 38.69
N PRO A 20 -3.72 -44.15 37.52
CA PRO A 20 -2.73 -44.15 36.45
C PRO A 20 -2.39 -42.70 36.12
N ALA A 21 -1.09 -42.38 36.14
CA ALA A 21 -0.61 -41.10 35.68
C ALA A 21 -1.08 -40.94 34.23
N HIS A 22 -2.10 -40.10 34.02
CA HIS A 22 -2.53 -39.75 32.68
C HIS A 22 -1.37 -38.95 32.09
N SER A 23 -0.62 -39.58 31.18
CA SER A 23 0.35 -38.85 30.38
C SER A 23 -0.44 -37.88 29.51
N VAL A 24 -0.54 -36.63 29.95
CA VAL A 24 -1.01 -35.54 29.10
C VAL A 24 0.01 -35.45 27.97
N ASN A 25 -0.36 -35.97 26.79
CA ASN A 25 0.50 -35.90 25.61
C ASN A 25 0.52 -34.44 25.16
N ALA A 26 1.40 -33.65 25.77
CA ALA A 26 1.55 -32.25 25.44
C ALA A 26 1.90 -32.13 23.96
N ALA A 27 1.13 -31.32 23.23
CA ALA A 27 1.35 -31.12 21.80
C ALA A 27 2.83 -30.76 21.54
N ALA A 28 3.39 -31.29 20.44
CA ALA A 28 4.80 -31.07 20.15
C ALA A 28 5.10 -29.56 19.95
N PRO A 29 6.30 -29.08 20.34
CA PRO A 29 6.74 -27.74 20.01
C PRO A 29 6.64 -27.44 18.51
N ALA A 30 6.01 -26.33 18.15
CA ALA A 30 5.76 -25.99 16.75
C ALA A 30 5.77 -24.47 16.52
N LEU A 31 6.23 -24.03 15.36
CA LEU A 31 6.11 -22.62 14.96
C LEU A 31 4.69 -22.32 14.51
N SER A 32 4.20 -21.11 14.79
CA SER A 32 2.90 -20.65 14.28
C SER A 32 2.87 -20.57 12.75
N LYS A 33 4.05 -20.42 12.10
CA LYS A 33 4.28 -20.53 10.66
C LYS A 33 5.70 -21.03 10.36
N GLU A 34 5.81 -21.96 9.42
CA GLU A 34 7.10 -22.45 8.90
C GLU A 34 7.54 -21.73 7.63
N LYS A 35 6.60 -21.12 6.91
CA LYS A 35 6.83 -20.31 5.72
C LYS A 35 6.03 -19.02 5.81
N LEU A 36 6.64 -17.91 5.44
CA LEU A 36 6.03 -16.59 5.47
C LEU A 36 6.51 -15.76 4.28
N THR A 37 5.59 -14.98 3.72
CA THR A 37 5.92 -13.93 2.74
C THR A 37 5.46 -12.59 3.28
N LEU A 38 6.36 -11.61 3.34
CA LEU A 38 6.04 -10.24 3.79
C LEU A 38 6.51 -9.22 2.76
N SER A 39 5.73 -8.17 2.51
CA SER A 39 6.25 -7.01 1.78
C SER A 39 7.15 -6.16 2.68
N VAL A 40 8.16 -5.52 2.10
CA VAL A 40 9.05 -4.56 2.80
C VAL A 40 8.23 -3.59 3.67
N GLY A 41 8.66 -3.40 4.92
CA GLY A 41 8.01 -2.54 5.91
C GLY A 41 6.91 -3.22 6.73
N LYS A 42 6.37 -4.37 6.29
CA LYS A 42 5.38 -5.13 7.08
C LYS A 42 6.05 -5.90 8.21
N SER A 43 5.24 -6.27 9.19
CA SER A 43 5.67 -7.01 10.37
C SER A 43 4.75 -8.19 10.63
N TYR A 44 5.27 -9.22 11.28
CA TYR A 44 4.52 -10.40 11.71
C TYR A 44 5.07 -10.88 13.05
N THR A 45 4.20 -11.28 13.98
CA THR A 45 4.63 -11.87 15.25
C THR A 45 4.61 -13.38 15.13
N LEU A 46 5.80 -13.97 15.01
CA LEU A 46 5.99 -15.42 14.99
C LEU A 46 6.01 -15.95 16.42
N LYS A 47 5.31 -17.07 16.65
CA LYS A 47 5.26 -17.73 17.96
C LYS A 47 5.84 -19.13 17.86
N LEU A 48 6.55 -19.56 18.90
CA LEU A 48 6.86 -20.97 19.14
C LEU A 48 5.86 -21.47 20.19
N LEU A 49 5.02 -22.40 19.80
CA LEU A 49 3.90 -22.94 20.56
C LEU A 49 4.32 -24.20 21.33
N ASN A 50 3.57 -24.54 22.38
CA ASN A 50 3.74 -25.75 23.18
C ASN A 50 5.15 -25.93 23.77
N ILE A 51 5.76 -24.81 24.17
CA ILE A 51 7.06 -24.78 24.83
C ILE A 51 6.94 -24.20 26.23
N SER A 52 7.92 -24.53 27.07
CA SER A 52 8.17 -23.87 28.34
C SER A 52 9.50 -23.13 28.29
N GLY A 53 9.60 -22.06 29.08
CA GLY A 53 10.78 -21.21 29.17
C GLY A 53 10.94 -20.24 28.00
N THR A 54 12.09 -19.59 27.96
CA THR A 54 12.39 -18.51 27.02
C THR A 54 12.70 -19.04 25.62
N VAL A 55 12.34 -18.25 24.60
CA VAL A 55 12.71 -18.47 23.20
C VAL A 55 13.74 -17.44 22.80
N ILE A 56 14.85 -17.91 22.23
CA ILE A 56 15.87 -17.05 21.64
C ILE A 56 15.59 -16.95 20.15
N TRP A 57 15.38 -15.73 19.66
CA TRP A 57 15.07 -15.46 18.26
C TRP A 57 16.29 -14.93 17.53
N SER A 58 16.51 -15.40 16.31
CA SER A 58 17.52 -14.85 15.40
C SER A 58 17.07 -14.90 13.95
N SER A 59 17.78 -14.16 13.10
CA SER A 59 17.62 -14.14 11.64
C SER A 59 18.98 -14.41 11.03
N ASP A 60 19.04 -15.31 10.05
CA ASP A 60 20.28 -15.61 9.31
C ASP A 60 20.72 -14.44 8.41
N ASN A 61 19.81 -13.54 8.05
CA ASN A 61 20.09 -12.34 7.28
C ASN A 61 19.32 -11.13 7.83
N LYS A 62 19.97 -10.43 8.77
CA LYS A 62 19.44 -9.22 9.42
C LYS A 62 19.26 -8.03 8.46
N LYS A 63 19.84 -8.06 7.25
CA LYS A 63 19.59 -7.02 6.23
C LYS A 63 18.22 -7.21 5.56
N VAL A 64 17.77 -8.46 5.42
CA VAL A 64 16.46 -8.82 4.83
C VAL A 64 15.34 -8.70 5.86
N ALA A 65 15.54 -9.26 7.07
CA ALA A 65 14.55 -9.15 8.14
C ALA A 65 15.19 -9.17 9.53
N SER A 66 14.65 -8.34 10.43
CA SER A 66 14.98 -8.34 11.86
C SER A 66 13.88 -9.00 12.67
N ILE A 67 14.22 -9.63 13.79
CA ILE A 67 13.25 -10.16 14.76
C ILE A 67 13.58 -9.67 16.16
N THR A 68 12.54 -9.27 16.91
CA THR A 68 12.67 -8.85 18.32
C THR A 68 12.64 -10.06 19.26
N ALA A 69 13.03 -9.86 20.53
CA ALA A 69 12.93 -10.90 21.57
C ALA A 69 11.50 -11.41 21.79
N LYS A 70 10.47 -10.63 21.42
CA LYS A 70 9.05 -11.03 21.50
C LYS A 70 8.55 -11.75 20.24
N GLY A 71 9.44 -12.13 19.31
CA GLY A 71 9.07 -12.83 18.08
C GLY A 71 8.50 -11.93 16.97
N LYS A 72 8.51 -10.60 17.14
CA LYS A 72 8.05 -9.66 16.10
C LYS A 72 9.11 -9.50 15.01
N ILE A 73 8.84 -10.05 13.84
CA ILE A 73 9.58 -9.90 12.59
C ILE A 73 9.23 -8.54 11.97
N LYS A 74 10.23 -7.83 11.43
CA LYS A 74 10.08 -6.68 10.54
C LYS A 74 10.84 -6.95 9.24
N ALA A 75 10.13 -6.88 8.12
CA ALA A 75 10.70 -7.03 6.79
C ALA A 75 11.41 -5.73 6.36
N LEU A 76 12.70 -5.81 6.01
CA LEU A 76 13.56 -4.65 5.81
C LEU A 76 13.92 -4.44 4.33
N SER A 77 14.31 -5.50 3.62
CA SER A 77 14.67 -5.44 2.20
C SER A 77 14.19 -6.71 1.47
N VAL A 78 13.99 -6.59 0.16
CA VAL A 78 13.66 -7.74 -0.70
C VAL A 78 14.73 -8.83 -0.58
N GLY A 79 14.30 -10.09 -0.51
CA GLY A 79 15.18 -11.24 -0.43
C GLY A 79 14.63 -12.36 0.44
N HIS A 80 15.39 -13.45 0.52
CA HIS A 80 15.06 -14.61 1.35
C HIS A 80 15.92 -14.64 2.61
N CYS A 81 15.32 -15.06 3.73
CA CYS A 81 16.03 -15.33 4.98
C CYS A 81 15.30 -16.41 5.79
N THR A 82 15.98 -16.95 6.80
CA THR A 82 15.42 -17.90 7.77
C THR A 82 15.37 -17.25 9.14
N ILE A 83 14.19 -17.22 9.72
CA ILE A 83 14.00 -16.87 11.12
C ILE A 83 14.13 -18.14 11.97
N ILE A 84 14.99 -18.10 12.98
CA ILE A 84 15.32 -19.23 13.84
C ILE A 84 14.80 -18.94 15.24
N ALA A 85 13.97 -19.85 15.75
CA ALA A 85 13.59 -19.90 17.16
C ALA A 85 14.40 -20.99 17.85
N GLU A 86 15.05 -20.68 18.95
CA GLU A 86 15.77 -21.64 19.77
C GLU A 86 15.13 -21.75 21.16
N ASN A 87 14.80 -22.97 21.56
CA ASN A 87 14.30 -23.26 22.90
C ASN A 87 15.00 -24.53 23.40
N LYS A 88 15.64 -24.44 24.57
CA LYS A 88 16.36 -25.57 25.22
C LYS A 88 17.32 -26.31 24.27
N GLY A 89 18.10 -25.55 23.47
CA GLY A 89 19.08 -26.09 22.51
C GLY A 89 18.48 -26.65 21.21
N LYS A 90 17.15 -26.73 21.08
CA LYS A 90 16.47 -27.13 19.84
C LYS A 90 16.14 -25.93 18.98
N LYS A 91 16.41 -26.04 17.67
CA LYS A 91 16.18 -24.98 16.68
C LYS A 91 14.98 -25.29 15.80
N TYR A 92 14.13 -24.28 15.60
CA TYR A 92 12.97 -24.31 14.72
C TYR A 92 13.14 -23.20 13.68
N LYS A 93 12.84 -23.49 12.42
CA LYS A 93 13.13 -22.61 11.28
C LYS A 93 11.86 -22.18 10.58
N CYS A 94 11.73 -20.88 10.33
CA CYS A 94 10.71 -20.30 9.47
C CYS A 94 11.40 -19.68 8.24
N SER A 95 11.05 -20.16 7.05
CA SER A 95 11.51 -19.56 5.79
C SER A 95 10.70 -18.30 5.50
N LEU A 96 11.40 -17.18 5.33
CA LEU A 96 10.82 -15.87 5.07
C LEU A 96 11.25 -15.36 3.69
N ASN A 97 10.28 -15.12 2.82
CA ASN A 97 10.46 -14.37 1.57
C ASN A 97 9.98 -12.92 1.76
N VAL A 98 10.85 -11.95 1.52
CA VAL A 98 10.49 -10.54 1.54
C VAL A 98 10.32 -10.02 0.12
N THR A 99 9.12 -9.52 -0.20
CA THR A 99 8.80 -8.97 -1.52
C THR A 99 8.79 -7.44 -1.50
N ALA A 100 8.91 -6.84 -2.69
CA ALA A 100 8.81 -5.39 -2.81
C ALA A 100 7.42 -4.90 -2.38
N LYS A 101 7.36 -3.70 -1.81
CA LYS A 101 6.09 -3.05 -1.49
C LYS A 101 5.45 -2.54 -2.78
N THR A 102 4.19 -2.91 -3.00
CA THR A 102 3.36 -2.42 -4.11
C THR A 102 2.34 -1.41 -3.61
N ALA A 103 1.83 -0.61 -4.54
CA ALA A 103 0.70 0.28 -4.34
C ALA A 103 -0.33 0.00 -5.44
N GLU A 104 -1.61 0.06 -5.06
CA GLU A 104 -2.73 0.11 -6.00
C GLU A 104 -3.10 1.58 -6.19
N VAL A 105 -2.99 2.07 -7.43
CA VAL A 105 -3.26 3.46 -7.80
C VAL A 105 -4.44 3.46 -8.77
N ILE A 106 -5.49 4.21 -8.47
CA ILE A 106 -6.65 4.34 -9.34
C ILE A 106 -6.46 5.57 -10.23
N LEU A 107 -6.35 5.38 -11.55
CA LEU A 107 -6.06 6.45 -12.52
C LEU A 107 -7.19 6.58 -13.55
N PRO A 108 -7.47 7.79 -14.04
CA PRO A 108 -8.48 7.99 -15.07
C PRO A 108 -8.09 7.23 -16.35
N ALA A 109 -9.03 6.49 -16.93
CA ALA A 109 -8.84 5.74 -18.17
C ALA A 109 -8.72 6.66 -19.40
N LEU A 110 -9.16 7.92 -19.25
CA LEU A 110 -9.22 8.94 -20.30
C LEU A 110 -7.86 9.47 -20.79
N LEU A 111 -6.75 9.09 -20.16
CA LEU A 111 -5.41 9.37 -20.65
C LEU A 111 -5.07 8.62 -21.95
N PHE A 112 -5.97 7.77 -22.46
CA PHE A 112 -5.68 6.77 -23.48
C PHE A 112 -6.77 6.78 -24.55
N ASP A 113 -6.38 7.10 -25.78
CA ASP A 113 -7.21 7.37 -26.95
C ASP A 113 -8.44 6.44 -27.09
N LYS A 114 -9.63 7.00 -26.79
CA LYS A 114 -11.01 6.55 -27.10
C LYS A 114 -11.36 5.05 -27.00
N THR A 115 -10.56 4.24 -26.31
CA THR A 115 -10.80 2.82 -26.10
C THR A 115 -11.38 2.60 -24.71
N SER A 116 -12.35 1.70 -24.59
CA SER A 116 -12.94 1.33 -23.30
C SER A 116 -11.84 0.94 -22.29
N PRO A 117 -11.96 1.28 -20.99
CA PRO A 117 -10.98 0.89 -19.97
C PRO A 117 -10.59 -0.60 -20.00
N ILE A 118 -11.54 -1.44 -20.43
CA ILE A 118 -11.37 -2.89 -20.58
C ILE A 118 -10.47 -3.25 -21.76
N ASP A 119 -10.69 -2.65 -22.93
CA ASP A 119 -9.89 -2.91 -24.14
C ASP A 119 -8.50 -2.32 -24.00
N TYR A 120 -8.40 -1.18 -23.32
CA TYR A 120 -7.15 -0.58 -22.94
C TYR A 120 -6.28 -1.50 -22.07
N SER A 121 -6.86 -2.10 -21.01
CA SER A 121 -6.13 -3.05 -20.15
C SER A 121 -5.52 -4.25 -20.90
N LYS A 122 -6.09 -4.60 -22.07
CA LYS A 122 -5.65 -5.72 -22.91
C LYS A 122 -4.58 -5.32 -23.94
N GLN A 123 -4.52 -4.07 -24.38
CA GLN A 123 -3.60 -3.58 -25.44
C GLN A 123 -2.33 -2.87 -24.90
N PHE A 124 -2.21 -2.80 -23.58
CA PHE A 124 -1.32 -1.92 -22.85
C PHE A 124 0.19 -2.14 -23.11
N LYS A 125 0.82 -1.19 -23.83
CA LYS A 125 2.27 -0.89 -23.76
C LYS A 125 2.44 0.60 -23.48
N LEU A 126 2.42 1.00 -22.21
CA LEU A 126 2.67 2.40 -21.84
C LEU A 126 4.17 2.62 -21.63
N ASP A 127 4.71 3.75 -22.11
CA ASP A 127 6.01 4.31 -21.70
C ASP A 127 5.98 4.84 -20.24
N ILE A 128 5.30 4.14 -19.33
CA ILE A 128 5.45 4.31 -17.88
C ILE A 128 6.35 3.16 -17.42
N PRO A 129 7.66 3.37 -17.23
CA PRO A 129 8.65 2.28 -17.12
C PRO A 129 8.51 1.37 -15.87
N GLN A 130 7.43 1.45 -15.08
CA GLN A 130 7.46 1.05 -13.68
C GLN A 130 6.12 0.53 -13.09
N TYR A 131 5.21 -0.01 -13.90
CA TYR A 131 4.01 -0.71 -13.41
C TYR A 131 4.18 -2.24 -13.47
N ILE A 132 3.45 -2.96 -12.62
CA ILE A 132 3.42 -4.43 -12.54
C ILE A 132 2.25 -4.98 -13.35
N SER A 133 1.06 -4.37 -13.19
CA SER A 133 -0.13 -4.74 -13.94
C SER A 133 -1.14 -3.61 -13.96
N VAL A 134 -2.03 -3.64 -14.94
CA VAL A 134 -3.18 -2.75 -15.01
C VAL A 134 -4.43 -3.59 -15.19
N LYS A 135 -5.48 -3.23 -14.45
CA LYS A 135 -6.78 -3.93 -14.45
C LYS A 135 -7.90 -2.90 -14.61
N PRO A 136 -9.03 -3.28 -15.22
CA PRO A 136 -10.24 -2.46 -15.14
C PRO A 136 -10.61 -2.21 -13.67
N TYR A 137 -11.09 -1.01 -13.37
CA TYR A 137 -11.66 -0.68 -12.05
C TYR A 137 -13.16 -0.40 -12.19
N ASP A 138 -13.53 0.53 -13.06
CA ASP A 138 -14.89 0.82 -13.49
C ASP A 138 -14.86 1.45 -14.91
N ASP A 139 -15.97 2.07 -15.32
CA ASP A 139 -16.12 2.67 -16.65
C ASP A 139 -15.26 3.94 -16.87
N ALA A 140 -14.78 4.57 -15.82
CA ALA A 140 -13.99 5.81 -15.87
C ALA A 140 -12.52 5.60 -15.47
N TYR A 141 -12.20 4.52 -14.77
CA TYR A 141 -10.91 4.32 -14.12
C TYR A 141 -10.28 2.94 -14.39
N VAL A 142 -8.96 2.93 -14.31
CA VAL A 142 -8.15 1.72 -14.23
C VAL A 142 -7.42 1.62 -12.90
N LYS A 143 -7.24 0.39 -12.44
CA LYS A 143 -6.39 0.05 -11.29
C LYS A 143 -5.00 -0.30 -11.78
N VAL A 144 -4.02 0.54 -11.45
CA VAL A 144 -2.60 0.32 -11.73
C VAL A 144 -1.91 -0.21 -10.48
N ILE A 145 -1.36 -1.42 -10.58
CA ILE A 145 -0.50 -1.99 -9.55
C ILE A 145 0.94 -1.66 -9.91
N MET A 146 1.66 -0.95 -9.05
CA MET A 146 3.05 -0.56 -9.28
C MET A 146 3.90 -0.67 -8.01
N TYR A 147 5.22 -0.62 -8.16
CA TYR A 147 6.10 -0.58 -6.99
C TYR A 147 5.97 0.76 -6.26
N ASP A 148 5.77 0.71 -4.95
CA ASP A 148 5.52 1.91 -4.14
C ASP A 148 6.71 2.89 -4.17
N LYS A 149 7.93 2.36 -4.27
CA LYS A 149 9.16 3.15 -4.43
C LYS A 149 9.11 4.03 -5.69
N GLU A 150 8.64 3.47 -6.79
CA GLU A 150 8.57 4.14 -8.09
C GLU A 150 7.44 5.19 -8.12
N ARG A 151 6.28 4.86 -7.53
CA ARG A 151 5.21 5.83 -7.26
C ARG A 151 5.73 7.05 -6.48
N LEU A 152 6.46 6.81 -5.39
CA LEU A 152 7.03 7.87 -4.56
C LEU A 152 8.13 8.65 -5.28
N LYS A 153 8.93 8.01 -6.13
CA LYS A 153 9.93 8.68 -6.98
C LYS A 153 9.28 9.65 -7.95
N PHE A 154 8.18 9.22 -8.60
CA PHE A 154 7.39 10.08 -9.47
C PHE A 154 6.82 11.28 -8.72
N LEU A 155 6.18 11.08 -7.57
CA LEU A 155 5.66 12.17 -6.73
C LEU A 155 6.75 13.14 -6.26
N LYS A 156 7.94 12.62 -5.90
CA LYS A 156 9.07 13.47 -5.50
C LYS A 156 9.54 14.36 -6.66
N LYS A 157 9.67 13.80 -7.86
CA LYS A 157 10.02 14.56 -9.08
C LYS A 157 8.98 15.65 -9.35
N TYR A 158 7.70 15.29 -9.26
CA TYR A 158 6.59 16.21 -9.42
C TYR A 158 6.65 17.39 -8.43
N ASN A 159 6.79 17.09 -7.14
CA ASN A 159 6.82 18.11 -6.09
C ASN A 159 8.06 19.02 -6.16
N ALA A 160 9.22 18.47 -6.54
CA ALA A 160 10.45 19.26 -6.67
C ALA A 160 10.41 20.20 -7.88
N SER A 161 9.77 19.77 -8.96
CA SER A 161 9.64 20.53 -10.21
C SER A 161 8.22 21.07 -10.40
N PHE A 162 7.50 21.34 -9.32
CA PHE A 162 6.08 21.68 -9.35
C PHE A 162 5.80 22.91 -10.23
N ASN A 163 6.56 23.99 -10.02
CA ASN A 163 6.43 25.21 -10.82
C ASN A 163 6.84 24.99 -12.28
N ASP A 164 7.85 24.17 -12.53
CA ASP A 164 8.26 23.83 -13.91
C ASP A 164 7.19 22.99 -14.61
N CYS A 165 6.49 22.14 -13.87
CA CYS A 165 5.35 21.39 -14.39
C CYS A 165 4.22 22.32 -14.81
N LEU A 166 3.89 23.32 -13.98
CA LEU A 166 2.87 24.32 -14.31
C LEU A 166 3.25 25.11 -15.57
N LYS A 167 4.51 25.54 -15.69
CA LYS A 167 5.03 26.21 -16.89
C LYS A 167 4.94 25.35 -18.14
N LYS A 168 5.25 24.06 -18.03
CA LYS A 168 5.12 23.10 -19.15
C LYS A 168 3.68 22.93 -19.60
N ILE A 169 2.74 22.83 -18.66
CA ILE A 169 1.31 22.77 -18.98
C ILE A 169 0.89 24.03 -19.75
N LEU A 170 1.27 25.22 -19.26
CA LEU A 170 0.98 26.48 -19.95
C LEU A 170 1.59 26.59 -21.35
N SER A 171 2.69 25.88 -21.61
CA SER A 171 3.36 25.88 -22.92
C SER A 171 2.85 24.77 -23.84
N SER A 172 1.84 24.00 -23.42
CA SER A 172 1.28 22.89 -24.20
C SER A 172 0.17 23.37 -25.14
N ASP A 173 -0.03 22.67 -26.24
CA ASP A 173 -1.09 22.95 -27.20
C ASP A 173 -2.47 23.04 -26.50
N GLY A 174 -3.23 24.09 -26.82
CA GLY A 174 -4.52 24.39 -26.20
C GLY A 174 -4.45 25.27 -24.95
N PHE A 175 -3.26 25.68 -24.50
CA PHE A 175 -3.06 26.59 -23.37
C PHE A 175 -2.52 27.98 -23.76
N GLU A 176 -2.46 28.31 -25.04
CA GLU A 176 -1.74 29.47 -25.58
C GLU A 176 -2.24 30.82 -25.06
N ILE A 177 -3.52 30.91 -24.71
CA ILE A 177 -4.13 32.14 -24.18
C ILE A 177 -3.84 32.35 -22.69
N PHE A 178 -3.32 31.35 -21.98
CA PHE A 178 -3.09 31.43 -20.54
C PHE A 178 -1.68 31.94 -20.25
N THR A 179 -1.60 32.85 -19.30
CA THR A 179 -0.38 33.60 -18.95
C THR A 179 0.29 33.07 -17.69
N ASP A 180 -0.49 32.50 -16.77
CA ASP A 180 0.01 31.95 -15.51
C ASP A 180 -0.94 30.86 -14.98
N MET A 181 -0.40 30.00 -14.12
CA MET A 181 -1.13 28.95 -13.44
C MET A 181 -0.56 28.76 -12.03
N LYS A 182 -1.45 28.69 -11.04
CA LYS A 182 -1.12 28.41 -9.64
C LYS A 182 -1.98 27.27 -9.14
N ALA A 183 -1.37 26.31 -8.48
CA ALA A 183 -2.07 25.18 -7.88
C ALA A 183 -1.51 24.87 -6.48
N ASP A 184 -2.30 24.21 -5.64
CA ASP A 184 -1.74 23.53 -4.47
C ASP A 184 -1.03 22.22 -4.87
N LYS A 185 -0.23 21.65 -3.96
CA LYS A 185 0.60 20.47 -4.22
C LYS A 185 -0.18 19.23 -4.68
N LEU A 186 -1.47 19.14 -4.35
CA LEU A 186 -2.35 18.04 -4.74
C LEU A 186 -3.29 18.43 -5.89
N PHE A 187 -3.16 19.63 -6.44
CA PHE A 187 -4.05 20.16 -7.48
C PHE A 187 -5.53 20.18 -7.07
N LYS A 188 -5.84 20.30 -5.78
CA LYS A 188 -7.24 20.40 -5.32
C LYS A 188 -7.85 21.76 -5.65
N SER A 189 -7.03 22.79 -5.79
CA SER A 189 -7.38 24.11 -6.27
C SER A 189 -6.36 24.56 -7.31
N VAL A 190 -6.87 24.94 -8.48
CA VAL A 190 -6.09 25.47 -9.59
C VAL A 190 -6.65 26.82 -10.00
N LYS A 191 -5.79 27.82 -10.09
CA LYS A 191 -6.08 29.15 -10.63
C LYS A 191 -5.30 29.32 -11.92
N ILE A 192 -5.98 29.69 -13.00
CA ILE A 192 -5.41 29.91 -14.32
C ILE A 192 -5.68 31.36 -14.69
N TYR A 193 -4.71 32.07 -15.25
CA TYR A 193 -4.81 33.50 -15.53
C TYR A 193 -4.73 33.77 -17.03
N THR A 194 -5.63 34.60 -17.55
CA THR A 194 -5.69 34.99 -18.97
C THR A 194 -6.32 36.37 -19.11
N ASP A 195 -6.18 37.01 -20.27
CA ASP A 195 -6.94 38.22 -20.62
C ASP A 195 -8.40 37.84 -20.94
N LYS A 196 -9.35 38.63 -20.43
CA LYS A 196 -10.78 38.42 -20.69
C LYS A 196 -11.11 38.38 -22.18
N GLU A 197 -10.53 39.29 -22.97
CA GLU A 197 -10.82 39.37 -24.41
C GLU A 197 -10.31 38.12 -25.15
N SER A 198 -9.08 37.70 -24.87
CA SER A 198 -8.51 36.45 -25.41
C SER A 198 -9.30 35.21 -24.98
N TYR A 199 -9.73 35.17 -23.72
CA TYR A 199 -10.56 34.08 -23.21
C TYR A 199 -11.90 33.99 -23.92
N GLN A 200 -12.61 35.11 -24.07
CA GLN A 200 -13.91 35.17 -24.75
C GLN A 200 -13.83 34.88 -26.25
N ALA A 201 -12.70 35.21 -26.89
CA ALA A 201 -12.44 34.87 -28.29
C ALA A 201 -12.06 33.39 -28.50
N SER A 202 -11.76 32.65 -27.42
CA SER A 202 -11.36 31.24 -27.47
C SER A 202 -12.52 30.29 -27.16
N MET A 203 -12.46 29.07 -27.69
CA MET A 203 -13.28 27.92 -27.24
C MET A 203 -12.52 27.06 -26.21
N ALA A 204 -11.53 27.63 -25.52
CA ALA A 204 -10.54 26.89 -24.74
C ALA A 204 -11.03 26.46 -23.34
N ASP A 205 -12.23 26.87 -22.93
CA ASP A 205 -12.71 26.68 -21.56
C ASP A 205 -12.90 25.19 -21.20
N LEU A 206 -13.60 24.43 -22.02
CA LEU A 206 -13.90 23.02 -21.76
C LEU A 206 -12.66 22.12 -21.87
N SER A 207 -11.82 22.31 -22.89
CA SER A 207 -10.60 21.51 -23.10
C SER A 207 -9.57 21.75 -21.99
N THR A 208 -9.43 23.00 -21.54
CA THR A 208 -8.53 23.39 -20.44
C THR A 208 -9.01 22.81 -19.12
N VAL A 209 -10.28 23.02 -18.78
CA VAL A 209 -10.89 22.51 -17.55
C VAL A 209 -10.78 20.99 -17.51
N TYR A 210 -11.05 20.32 -18.63
CA TYR A 210 -10.88 18.87 -18.76
C TYR A 210 -9.44 18.43 -18.50
N THR A 211 -8.48 19.03 -19.20
CA THR A 211 -7.05 18.67 -19.08
C THR A 211 -6.55 18.86 -17.65
N VAL A 212 -6.85 20.00 -17.03
CA VAL A 212 -6.46 20.29 -15.65
C VAL A 212 -7.16 19.34 -14.66
N SER A 213 -8.41 18.94 -14.93
CA SER A 213 -9.13 17.96 -14.11
C SER A 213 -8.46 16.59 -14.17
N VAL A 214 -8.08 16.10 -15.36
CA VAL A 214 -7.37 14.82 -15.52
C VAL A 214 -6.01 14.85 -14.82
N ILE A 215 -5.27 15.95 -14.93
CA ILE A 215 -3.98 16.13 -14.23
C ILE A 215 -4.18 16.09 -12.72
N SER A 216 -5.14 16.86 -12.20
CA SER A 216 -5.48 16.89 -10.78
C SER A 216 -5.84 15.49 -10.27
N ASP A 217 -6.71 14.81 -10.99
CA ASP A 217 -7.20 13.49 -10.65
C ASP A 217 -6.07 12.45 -10.61
N THR A 218 -5.16 12.51 -11.60
CA THR A 218 -3.95 11.67 -11.67
C THR A 218 -3.03 11.91 -10.47
N ILE A 219 -2.74 13.16 -10.13
CA ILE A 219 -1.87 13.51 -8.99
C ILE A 219 -2.49 13.06 -7.67
N GLN A 220 -3.78 13.27 -7.49
CA GLN A 220 -4.49 12.83 -6.29
C GLN A 220 -4.52 11.29 -6.19
N GLY A 221 -4.73 10.59 -7.30
CA GLY A 221 -4.66 9.13 -7.36
C GLY A 221 -3.27 8.60 -7.00
N LEU A 222 -2.22 9.22 -7.51
CA LEU A 222 -0.83 8.88 -7.15
C LEU A 222 -0.54 9.10 -5.66
N ASN A 223 -1.26 10.02 -4.99
CA ASN A 223 -1.22 10.22 -3.54
C ASN A 223 -2.14 9.27 -2.75
N LEU A 224 -2.74 8.28 -3.42
CA LEU A 224 -3.64 7.26 -2.84
C LEU A 224 -4.92 7.85 -2.22
N ILE A 225 -5.42 8.94 -2.80
CA ILE A 225 -6.76 9.46 -2.50
C ILE A 225 -7.77 8.62 -3.29
N ASP A 226 -8.82 8.15 -2.63
CA ASP A 226 -9.87 7.35 -3.25
C ASP A 226 -10.54 8.09 -4.41
N ALA A 227 -10.92 7.37 -5.46
CA ALA A 227 -11.55 7.95 -6.64
C ALA A 227 -12.79 8.78 -6.32
N ALA A 228 -13.62 8.34 -5.37
CA ALA A 228 -14.83 9.04 -4.97
C ALA A 228 -14.56 10.35 -4.21
N ASP A 229 -13.38 10.50 -3.61
CA ASP A 229 -12.99 11.65 -2.78
C ASP A 229 -12.18 12.71 -3.54
N ARG A 230 -11.77 12.42 -4.78
CA ARG A 230 -10.97 13.34 -5.60
C ARG A 230 -11.83 14.49 -6.10
N LYS A 231 -11.34 15.72 -5.86
CA LYS A 231 -12.02 16.97 -6.26
C LYS A 231 -11.00 17.99 -6.72
N CYS A 232 -11.37 18.80 -7.71
CA CYS A 232 -10.57 19.90 -8.22
C CYS A 232 -11.44 21.15 -8.38
N SER A 233 -11.06 22.24 -7.70
CA SER A 233 -11.66 23.56 -7.90
C SER A 233 -10.81 24.35 -8.89
N ILE A 234 -11.29 24.44 -10.12
CA ILE A 234 -10.63 25.19 -11.20
C ILE A 234 -11.26 26.57 -11.31
N ARG A 235 -10.42 27.61 -11.34
CA ARG A 235 -10.84 28.99 -11.54
C ARG A 235 -10.01 29.63 -12.64
N ILE A 236 -10.68 30.23 -13.62
CA ILE A 236 -10.03 31.07 -14.62
C ILE A 236 -10.25 32.52 -14.22
N ILE A 237 -9.18 33.31 -14.16
CA ILE A 237 -9.15 34.65 -13.59
C ILE A 237 -8.62 35.62 -14.64
N ASP A 238 -9.32 36.74 -14.82
CA ASP A 238 -8.86 37.85 -15.65
C ASP A 238 -7.60 38.47 -15.04
N THR A 239 -6.50 38.50 -15.80
CA THR A 239 -5.22 39.10 -15.39
C THR A 239 -5.33 40.58 -15.09
N LYS A 240 -6.20 41.31 -15.80
CA LYS A 240 -6.32 42.77 -15.67
C LYS A 240 -7.14 43.16 -14.44
N THR A 241 -8.28 42.51 -14.24
CA THR A 241 -9.25 42.91 -13.21
C THR A 241 -9.28 42.01 -11.98
N GLY A 242 -8.66 40.83 -12.03
CA GLY A 242 -8.77 39.80 -10.99
C GLY A 242 -10.15 39.16 -10.88
N LYS A 243 -11.08 39.47 -11.80
CA LYS A 243 -12.43 38.91 -11.80
C LYS A 243 -12.42 37.45 -12.26
N LEU A 244 -13.36 36.68 -11.72
CA LEU A 244 -13.59 35.30 -12.11
C LEU A 244 -14.22 35.24 -13.51
N LEU A 245 -13.59 34.48 -14.40
CA LEU A 245 -14.09 34.16 -15.74
C LEU A 245 -14.72 32.76 -15.79
N TYR A 246 -14.17 31.80 -15.04
CA TYR A 246 -14.70 30.44 -14.89
C TYR A 246 -14.70 29.98 -13.41
N PRO A 247 -15.75 29.29 -12.92
CA PRO A 247 -17.03 29.09 -13.62
C PRO A 247 -17.72 30.43 -13.88
N ALA A 248 -18.45 30.53 -15.00
CA ALA A 248 -19.26 31.70 -15.27
C ALA A 248 -20.25 31.90 -14.11
N LYS A 249 -20.49 33.16 -13.73
CA LYS A 249 -21.60 33.43 -12.81
C LYS A 249 -22.89 32.99 -13.50
N PRO A 250 -23.81 32.33 -12.78
CA PRO A 250 -25.13 32.01 -13.31
C PRO A 250 -25.87 33.28 -13.73
#